data_AF-A0A8T5SKD0-F1
#
_entry.id   AF-A0A8T5SKD0-F1
#
_cell.length_a   1.000
_cell.length_b   1.000
_cell.length_c   1.000
_cell.angle_alpha   90.00
_cell.angle_beta   90.00
_cell.angle_gamma   90.00
#
_symmetry.space_group_name_H-M   'P 1'
#
loop_
_entity.id
_entity.type
_entity.pdbx_description
1 polymer ?
#
loop_
_entity_poly.entity_id
_entity_poly.type
_entity_poly.pdbx_seq_one_letter_code
_entity_poly.pdbx_strand_id
1 'polypeptide(L)'
;MLEWAIYFSAYFLAGLSLKLGDDLLDELDRSQAAWVPLSFAGLLFGLLMTVSEWDLVLLTSIVFGVLVSGKVNRPQFIVGFVLIFSTLLIVGVPVITGWLDWCTVLIILFMAAVLDEKGTDWADKERSPLAFKLFEFRFVLKMVAICLVIPWPMFLSTAIGLWVFDLGYESVGWFVRRKLSENFVGKTTTDI
;
A
#
# COMPACT_ATOMS: atom_id res chain seq x y z
N MET A 1 -5.87 -22.41 -10.40
CA MET A 1 -5.35 -22.48 -9.01
C MET A 1 -3.99 -21.81 -8.88
N LEU A 2 -3.00 -22.18 -9.70
CA LEU A 2 -1.66 -21.57 -9.67
C LEU A 2 -1.67 -20.06 -10.00
N GLU A 3 -2.43 -19.64 -11.02
CA GLU A 3 -2.56 -18.22 -11.41
C GLU A 3 -3.06 -17.34 -10.26
N TRP A 4 -4.13 -17.75 -9.58
CA TRP A 4 -4.64 -17.06 -8.39
C TRP A 4 -3.63 -17.00 -7.26
N ALA A 5 -2.87 -18.08 -7.04
CA ALA A 5 -1.81 -18.08 -6.04
C ALA A 5 -0.71 -17.08 -6.39
N ILE A 6 -0.28 -17.00 -7.65
CA ILE A 6 0.70 -16.02 -8.13
C ILE A 6 0.17 -14.60 -7.97
N TYR A 7 -1.08 -14.36 -8.38
CA TYR A 7 -1.74 -13.07 -8.28
C TYR A 7 -1.80 -12.54 -6.84
N PHE A 8 -2.31 -13.33 -5.90
CA PHE A 8 -2.36 -12.92 -4.49
C PHE A 8 -0.97 -12.84 -3.86
N SER A 9 -0.02 -13.70 -4.26
CA SER A 9 1.38 -13.59 -3.82
C SER A 9 2.01 -12.28 -4.28
N ALA A 10 1.70 -11.81 -5.49
CA ALA A 10 2.19 -10.53 -5.98
C ALA A 10 1.65 -9.36 -5.16
N TYR A 11 0.35 -9.37 -4.81
CA TYR A 11 -0.22 -8.39 -3.87
C TYR A 11 0.48 -8.42 -2.51
N PHE A 12 0.66 -9.60 -1.93
CA PHE A 12 1.36 -9.77 -0.65
C PHE A 12 2.78 -9.21 -0.69
N LEU A 13 3.55 -9.58 -1.73
CA LEU A 13 4.94 -9.14 -1.91
C LEU A 13 5.03 -7.64 -2.18
N ALA A 14 4.05 -7.06 -2.89
CA ALA A 14 3.99 -5.61 -3.12
C ALA A 14 3.81 -4.86 -1.79
N GLY A 15 2.90 -5.33 -0.92
CA GLY A 15 2.70 -4.74 0.41
C GLY A 15 3.92 -4.90 1.31
N LEU A 16 4.49 -6.10 1.34
CA LEU A 16 5.69 -6.43 2.12
C LEU A 16 6.88 -5.54 1.70
N SER A 17 7.17 -5.49 0.41
CA SER A 17 8.31 -4.71 -0.11
C SER A 17 8.11 -3.21 0.08
N LEU A 18 6.88 -2.70 -0.10
CA LEU A 18 6.59 -1.30 0.16
C LEU A 18 6.86 -0.94 1.62
N LYS A 19 6.33 -1.71 2.58
CA LYS A 19 6.56 -1.42 4.01
C LYS A 19 8.01 -1.58 4.42
N LEU A 20 8.70 -2.59 3.89
CA LEU A 20 10.13 -2.77 4.17
C LEU A 20 10.94 -1.57 3.69
N GLY A 21 10.64 -1.06 2.49
CA GLY A 21 11.29 0.14 1.97
C GLY A 21 11.00 1.40 2.79
N ASP A 22 9.74 1.58 3.17
CA ASP A 22 9.26 2.67 4.02
C ASP A 22 9.95 2.66 5.40
N ASP A 23 9.93 1.53 6.11
CA ASP A 23 10.56 1.39 7.43
C ASP A 23 12.09 1.52 7.36
N LEU A 24 12.71 1.08 6.26
CA LEU A 24 14.15 1.31 6.05
C LEU A 24 14.49 2.79 5.90
N LEU A 25 13.60 3.61 5.34
CA LEU A 25 13.81 5.06 5.22
C LEU A 25 13.50 5.78 6.53
N ASP A 26 12.34 5.49 7.10
CA ASP A 26 11.76 6.33 8.14
C ASP A 26 12.11 5.86 9.56
N GLU A 27 12.11 4.55 9.81
CA GLU A 27 12.37 3.99 11.15
C GLU A 27 13.85 3.62 11.36
N LEU A 28 14.54 3.17 10.31
CA LEU A 28 15.91 2.63 10.41
C LEU A 28 16.99 3.55 9.83
N ASP A 29 16.61 4.64 9.13
CA ASP A 29 17.51 5.59 8.46
C ASP A 29 18.56 4.93 7.52
N ARG A 30 18.17 3.84 6.87
CA ARG A 30 18.98 3.05 5.92
C ARG A 30 18.58 3.33 4.47
N SER A 31 18.74 4.59 4.09
CA SER A 31 18.35 5.12 2.77
C SER A 31 18.93 4.37 1.56
N GLN A 32 20.15 3.80 1.69
CA GLN A 32 20.77 2.99 0.62
C GLN A 32 20.12 1.61 0.45
N ALA A 33 19.65 1.00 1.54
CA ALA A 33 19.02 -0.31 1.50
C ALA A 33 17.58 -0.23 0.97
N ALA A 34 16.91 0.92 1.11
CA ALA A 34 15.52 1.14 0.72
C ALA A 34 15.28 1.16 -0.80
N TRP A 35 16.31 1.43 -1.62
CA TRP A 35 16.17 1.46 -3.08
C TRP A 35 15.63 0.14 -3.65
N VAL A 36 16.17 -0.98 -3.19
CA VAL A 36 15.81 -2.32 -3.68
C VAL A 36 14.34 -2.67 -3.39
N PRO A 37 13.85 -2.64 -2.13
CA PRO A 37 12.46 -2.98 -1.84
C PRO A 37 11.46 -1.99 -2.45
N LEU A 38 11.76 -0.69 -2.51
CA LEU A 38 10.86 0.28 -3.16
C LEU A 38 10.82 0.11 -4.68
N SER A 39 11.94 -0.24 -5.31
CA SER A 39 11.98 -0.57 -6.74
C SER A 39 11.16 -1.82 -7.03
N PHE A 40 11.33 -2.85 -6.20
CA PHE A 40 10.59 -4.10 -6.33
C PHE A 40 9.09 -3.89 -6.12
N ALA A 41 8.70 -3.08 -5.12
CA ALA A 41 7.32 -2.67 -4.91
C ALA A 41 6.75 -1.95 -6.15
N GLY A 42 7.48 -0.97 -6.71
CA GLY A 42 7.05 -0.25 -7.91
C GLY A 42 6.86 -1.17 -9.12
N LEU A 43 7.76 -2.12 -9.33
CA LEU A 43 7.62 -3.13 -10.39
C LEU A 43 6.38 -4.01 -10.18
N LEU A 44 6.15 -4.49 -8.95
CA LEU A 44 4.98 -5.32 -8.64
C LEU A 44 3.66 -4.54 -8.79
N PHE A 45 3.62 -3.28 -8.35
CA PHE A 45 2.46 -2.40 -8.58
C PHE A 45 2.19 -2.25 -10.07
N GLY A 46 3.23 -1.94 -10.86
CA GLY A 46 3.12 -1.81 -12.31
C GLY A 46 2.57 -3.07 -12.97
N LEU A 47 3.08 -4.25 -12.58
CA LEU A 47 2.61 -5.53 -13.13
C LEU A 47 1.16 -5.83 -12.72
N LEU A 48 0.80 -5.63 -11.45
CA LEU A 48 -0.57 -5.84 -10.97
C LEU A 48 -1.57 -4.93 -11.70
N MET A 49 -1.21 -3.66 -11.92
CA MET A 49 -2.03 -2.71 -12.69
C MET A 49 -2.30 -3.16 -14.14
N THR A 50 -1.49 -4.06 -14.70
CA THR A 50 -1.67 -4.59 -16.07
C THR A 50 -2.65 -5.75 -16.13
N VAL A 51 -3.00 -6.36 -14.98
CA VAL A 51 -3.78 -7.61 -14.91
C VAL A 51 -5.26 -7.36 -15.22
N SER A 52 -5.85 -6.31 -14.63
CA SER A 52 -7.25 -5.97 -14.85
C SER A 52 -7.53 -4.47 -14.65
N GLU A 53 -8.64 -3.98 -15.24
CA GLU A 53 -9.07 -2.59 -15.06
C GLU A 53 -9.36 -2.24 -13.59
N TRP A 54 -9.73 -3.25 -12.80
CA TRP A 54 -10.01 -3.15 -11.36
C TRP A 54 -8.71 -2.98 -10.55
N ASP A 55 -7.68 -3.75 -10.87
CA ASP A 55 -6.36 -3.63 -10.22
C ASP A 55 -5.72 -2.28 -10.54
N LEU A 56 -5.87 -1.85 -11.81
CA LEU A 56 -5.47 -0.53 -12.25
C LEU A 56 -6.18 0.56 -11.43
N VAL A 57 -7.50 0.53 -11.28
CA VAL A 57 -8.24 1.57 -10.55
C VAL A 57 -7.86 1.61 -9.07
N LEU A 58 -7.77 0.44 -8.41
CA LEU A 58 -7.42 0.35 -7.00
C LEU A 58 -6.01 0.91 -6.76
N LEU A 59 -5.01 0.38 -7.46
CA LEU A 59 -3.62 0.75 -7.21
C LEU A 59 -3.34 2.20 -7.62
N THR A 60 -4.02 2.71 -8.65
CA THR A 60 -3.92 4.11 -9.06
C THR A 60 -4.49 5.03 -7.98
N SER A 61 -5.62 4.65 -7.37
CA SER A 61 -6.21 5.43 -6.28
C SER A 61 -5.30 5.50 -5.04
N ILE A 62 -4.63 4.40 -4.70
CA ILE A 62 -3.65 4.34 -3.60
C ILE A 62 -2.43 5.21 -3.93
N VAL A 63 -1.86 5.08 -5.12
CA VAL A 63 -0.71 5.89 -5.55
C VAL A 63 -1.04 7.38 -5.48
N PHE A 64 -2.19 7.80 -6.01
CA PHE A 64 -2.62 9.19 -5.92
C PHE A 64 -2.89 9.65 -4.48
N GLY A 65 -3.52 8.81 -3.66
CA GLY A 65 -3.76 9.12 -2.25
C GLY A 65 -2.45 9.41 -1.50
N VAL A 66 -1.44 8.57 -1.72
CA VAL A 66 -0.11 8.75 -1.11
C VAL A 66 0.61 9.97 -1.67
N LEU A 67 0.53 10.24 -2.98
CA LEU A 67 1.11 11.46 -3.57
C LEU A 67 0.50 12.74 -2.98
N VAL A 68 -0.82 12.80 -2.85
CA VAL A 68 -1.54 13.96 -2.31
C VAL A 68 -1.29 14.13 -0.81
N SER A 69 -1.04 13.04 -0.08
CA SER A 69 -0.72 13.11 1.35
C SER A 69 0.59 13.85 1.63
N GLY A 70 1.50 13.90 0.66
CA GLY A 70 2.81 14.54 0.82
C GLY A 70 3.88 13.65 1.50
N LYS A 71 3.57 12.39 1.82
CA LYS A 71 4.55 11.44 2.39
C LYS A 71 5.73 11.14 1.46
N VAL A 72 5.57 11.36 0.16
CA VAL A 72 6.56 11.01 -0.85
C VAL A 72 7.55 12.14 -1.09
N ASN A 73 8.42 12.43 -0.12
CA ASN A 73 9.44 13.48 -0.25
C ASN A 73 10.87 12.92 -0.35
N ARG A 74 11.02 11.63 -0.66
CA ARG A 74 12.32 10.94 -0.75
C ARG A 74 12.57 10.41 -2.16
N PRO A 75 13.79 10.56 -2.72
CA PRO A 75 14.09 10.18 -4.10
C PRO A 75 13.91 8.69 -4.39
N GLN A 76 13.99 7.83 -3.37
CA GLN A 76 13.82 6.38 -3.50
C GLN A 76 12.41 6.02 -3.99
N PHE A 77 11.38 6.75 -3.57
CA PHE A 77 10.02 6.53 -4.07
C PHE A 77 9.86 6.93 -5.54
N ILE A 78 10.66 7.87 -6.05
CA ILE A 78 10.63 8.28 -7.46
C ILE A 78 10.96 7.09 -8.36
N VAL A 79 11.93 6.26 -7.98
CA VAL A 79 12.24 5.05 -8.75
C VAL A 79 11.08 4.07 -8.77
N GLY A 80 10.36 3.92 -7.65
CA GLY A 80 9.11 3.14 -7.61
C GLY A 80 8.10 3.64 -8.65
N PHE A 81 7.84 4.95 -8.71
CA PHE A 81 6.92 5.53 -9.70
C PHE A 81 7.41 5.39 -11.14
N VAL A 82 8.71 5.59 -11.39
CA VAL A 82 9.31 5.39 -12.71
C VAL A 82 9.11 3.95 -13.17
N LEU A 83 9.26 2.97 -12.28
CA LEU A 83 9.07 1.56 -12.60
C LEU A 83 7.59 1.22 -12.84
N ILE A 84 6.66 1.77 -12.07
CA ILE A 84 5.21 1.64 -12.34
C ILE A 84 4.93 2.13 -13.76
N PHE A 85 5.34 3.36 -14.07
CA PHE A 85 5.08 3.98 -15.38
C PHE A 85 5.75 3.22 -16.52
N SER A 86 7.01 2.82 -16.35
CA SER A 86 7.75 2.05 -17.36
C SER A 86 7.09 0.70 -17.63
N THR A 87 6.59 0.02 -16.59
CA THR A 87 5.88 -1.26 -16.73
C THR A 87 4.60 -1.09 -17.53
N LEU A 88 3.80 -0.06 -17.21
CA LEU A 88 2.57 0.25 -17.95
C LEU A 88 2.84 0.61 -19.41
N LEU A 89 3.95 1.29 -19.71
CA LEU A 89 4.34 1.59 -21.10
C LEU A 89 4.76 0.34 -21.89
N ILE A 90 5.48 -0.60 -21.26
CA ILE A 90 6.02 -1.78 -21.92
C ILE A 90 4.97 -2.88 -22.08
N VAL A 91 4.22 -3.16 -21.00
CA VAL A 91 3.22 -4.25 -20.96
C VAL A 91 1.87 -3.78 -21.52
N GLY A 92 1.55 -2.51 -21.32
CA GLY A 92 0.26 -1.91 -21.71
C GLY A 92 -0.67 -1.72 -20.52
N VAL A 93 -1.81 -1.09 -20.79
CA VAL A 93 -2.87 -0.84 -19.81
C VAL A 93 -4.09 -1.68 -20.20
N PRO A 94 -4.80 -2.32 -19.25
CA PRO A 94 -6.01 -3.07 -19.56
C PRO A 94 -7.08 -2.18 -20.19
N VAL A 95 -7.92 -2.77 -21.05
CA VAL A 95 -9.02 -2.05 -21.70
C VAL A 95 -10.05 -1.66 -20.63
N ILE A 96 -10.32 -0.36 -20.51
CA ILE A 96 -11.34 0.16 -19.62
C ILE A 96 -12.70 0.06 -20.33
N THR A 97 -13.57 -0.81 -19.80
CA THR A 97 -14.86 -1.14 -20.42
C THR A 97 -15.92 -0.08 -20.17
N GLY A 98 -15.88 0.57 -19.00
CA GLY A 98 -16.79 1.64 -18.60
C GLY A 98 -16.05 2.79 -17.93
N TRP A 99 -15.69 3.82 -18.70
CA TRP A 99 -14.93 4.96 -18.19
C TRP A 99 -15.60 5.71 -17.04
N LEU A 100 -16.94 5.82 -17.05
CA LEU A 100 -17.67 6.51 -15.99
C LEU A 100 -17.63 5.72 -14.67
N ASP A 101 -17.82 4.41 -14.74
CA ASP A 101 -17.74 3.51 -13.58
C ASP A 101 -16.32 3.47 -13.02
N TRP A 102 -15.33 3.33 -13.91
CA TRP A 102 -13.92 3.32 -13.55
C TRP A 102 -13.51 4.61 -12.84
N CYS A 103 -13.88 5.78 -13.39
CA CYS A 103 -13.61 7.07 -12.75
C CYS A 103 -14.36 7.22 -11.41
N THR A 104 -15.58 6.71 -11.31
CA THR A 104 -16.37 6.75 -10.07
C THR A 104 -15.69 5.95 -8.97
N VAL A 105 -15.29 4.71 -9.29
CA VAL A 105 -14.55 3.84 -8.36
C VAL A 105 -13.21 4.47 -7.98
N LEU A 106 -12.48 5.06 -8.93
CA LEU A 106 -11.23 5.76 -8.67
C LEU A 106 -11.43 6.88 -7.64
N ILE A 107 -12.42 7.74 -7.83
CA ILE A 107 -12.68 8.88 -6.94
C ILE A 107 -13.06 8.39 -5.55
N ILE A 108 -13.95 7.40 -5.45
CA ILE A 108 -14.38 6.85 -4.15
C ILE A 108 -13.18 6.25 -3.39
N LEU A 109 -12.39 5.41 -4.04
CA LEU A 109 -11.21 4.78 -3.43
C LEU A 109 -10.13 5.80 -3.10
N PHE A 110 -9.91 6.79 -3.96
CA PHE A 110 -8.97 7.88 -3.73
C PHE A 110 -9.36 8.69 -2.48
N MET A 111 -10.64 9.06 -2.37
CA MET A 111 -11.15 9.77 -1.19
C MET A 111 -11.01 8.93 0.07
N ALA A 112 -11.26 7.62 0.00
CA ALA A 112 -11.06 6.70 1.12
C ALA A 112 -9.58 6.61 1.53
N ALA A 113 -8.66 6.50 0.57
CA ALA A 113 -7.22 6.47 0.83
C ALA A 113 -6.71 7.78 1.45
N VAL A 114 -7.17 8.93 0.95
CA VAL A 114 -6.85 10.25 1.54
C VAL A 114 -7.43 10.38 2.94
N LEU A 115 -8.65 9.87 3.17
CA LEU A 115 -9.29 9.91 4.48
C LEU A 115 -8.55 9.05 5.51
N ASP A 116 -8.10 7.84 5.14
CA ASP A 116 -7.29 7.01 6.04
C ASP A 116 -5.99 7.72 6.44
N GLU A 117 -5.34 8.36 5.47
CA GLU A 117 -4.07 9.02 5.66
C GLU A 117 -4.21 10.29 6.52
N LYS A 118 -5.13 11.20 6.16
CA LYS A 118 -5.41 12.41 6.95
C LYS A 118 -6.09 12.12 8.28
N GLY A 119 -6.89 11.05 8.34
CA GLY A 119 -7.52 10.57 9.56
C GLY A 119 -6.50 10.06 10.57
N THR A 120 -5.45 9.38 10.10
CA THR A 120 -4.33 8.95 10.95
C THR A 120 -3.56 10.15 11.51
N ASP A 121 -3.28 11.16 10.69
CA ASP A 121 -2.61 12.39 11.13
C ASP A 121 -3.45 13.19 12.15
N TRP A 122 -4.78 13.19 11.97
CA TRP A 122 -5.71 13.91 12.85
C TRP A 122 -5.97 13.18 14.18
N ALA A 123 -6.00 11.85 14.15
CA ALA A 123 -6.26 11.05 15.32
C ALA A 123 -5.03 11.02 16.23
N ASP A 124 -5.06 11.81 17.29
CA ASP A 124 -3.99 11.78 18.29
C ASP A 124 -4.06 10.49 19.13
N LYS A 125 -2.95 9.75 19.15
CA LYS A 125 -2.80 8.47 19.85
C LYS A 125 -3.06 8.60 21.36
N GLU A 126 -2.81 9.78 21.94
CA GLU A 126 -3.01 10.03 23.37
C GLU A 126 -4.44 10.47 23.70
N ARG A 127 -5.12 11.18 22.80
CA ARG A 127 -6.50 11.67 23.03
C ARG A 127 -7.59 10.72 22.54
N SER A 128 -7.36 9.99 21.46
CA SER A 128 -8.37 9.11 20.84
C SER A 128 -7.74 7.82 20.31
N PRO A 129 -7.36 6.89 21.21
CA PRO A 129 -6.70 5.64 20.82
C PRO A 129 -7.59 4.74 19.95
N LEU A 130 -8.92 4.86 20.07
CA LEU A 130 -9.87 4.13 19.22
C LEU A 130 -9.93 4.69 17.81
N ALA A 131 -10.00 6.01 17.64
CA ALA A 131 -10.00 6.62 16.31
C ALA A 131 -8.65 6.43 15.62
N PHE A 132 -7.53 6.54 16.38
CA PHE A 132 -6.21 6.26 15.84
C PHE A 132 -6.14 4.85 15.29
N LYS A 133 -6.52 3.83 16.08
CA LYS A 133 -6.57 2.42 15.62
C LYS A 133 -7.51 2.18 14.44
N LEU A 134 -8.56 2.99 14.30
CA LEU A 134 -9.53 2.84 13.22
C LEU A 134 -9.00 3.40 11.91
N PHE A 135 -8.17 4.45 11.93
CA PHE A 135 -7.49 4.95 10.72
C PHE A 135 -6.12 4.28 10.49
N GLU A 136 -5.53 3.71 11.55
CA GLU A 136 -4.35 2.85 11.46
C GLU A 136 -4.64 1.68 10.51
N PHE A 137 -3.70 1.39 9.61
CA PHE A 137 -3.78 0.28 8.64
C PHE A 137 -4.87 0.41 7.56
N ARG A 138 -5.20 1.61 7.08
CA ARG A 138 -6.05 1.81 5.89
C ARG A 138 -7.43 1.12 5.97
N PHE A 139 -8.02 1.13 7.16
CA PHE A 139 -9.26 0.41 7.41
C PHE A 139 -10.41 0.94 6.56
N VAL A 140 -10.52 2.26 6.38
CA VAL A 140 -11.62 2.85 5.60
C VAL A 140 -11.54 2.39 4.15
N LEU A 141 -10.36 2.41 3.54
CA LEU A 141 -10.14 1.92 2.19
C LEU A 141 -10.54 0.45 2.03
N LYS A 142 -10.19 -0.41 3.00
CA LYS A 142 -10.59 -1.83 3.01
C LYS A 142 -12.10 -2.02 3.07
N MET A 143 -12.78 -1.28 3.94
CA MET A 143 -14.23 -1.36 4.09
C MET A 143 -14.95 -0.84 2.85
N VAL A 144 -14.50 0.29 2.31
CA VAL A 144 -15.03 0.86 1.07
C VAL A 144 -14.81 -0.11 -0.11
N ALA A 145 -13.63 -0.70 -0.23
CA ALA A 145 -13.32 -1.69 -1.28
C ALA A 145 -14.27 -2.89 -1.23
N ILE A 146 -14.59 -3.43 -0.05
CA ILE A 146 -15.58 -4.52 0.09
C ILE A 146 -16.98 -4.04 -0.28
N CYS A 147 -17.40 -2.85 0.17
CA CYS A 147 -18.72 -2.30 -0.16
C CYS A 147 -18.92 -2.10 -1.68
N LEU A 148 -17.86 -1.70 -2.40
CA LEU A 148 -17.89 -1.52 -3.85
C LEU A 148 -18.13 -2.82 -4.63
N VAL A 149 -17.92 -3.99 -4.01
CA VAL A 149 -18.25 -5.29 -4.62
C VAL A 149 -19.76 -5.44 -4.88
N ILE A 150 -20.61 -4.76 -4.10
CA ILE A 150 -22.08 -4.85 -4.27
C ILE A 150 -22.50 -4.33 -5.66
N PRO A 151 -22.18 -3.08 -6.05
CA PRO A 151 -22.44 -2.58 -7.41
C PRO A 151 -21.49 -3.13 -8.48
N TRP A 152 -20.25 -3.49 -8.14
CA TRP A 152 -19.25 -4.02 -9.09
C TRP A 152 -18.67 -5.37 -8.62
N PRO A 153 -19.39 -6.50 -8.81
CA PRO A 153 -18.93 -7.80 -8.30
C PRO A 153 -17.59 -8.29 -8.85
N MET A 154 -17.23 -7.85 -10.07
CA MET A 154 -15.93 -8.18 -10.68
C MET A 154 -14.74 -7.58 -9.92
N PHE A 155 -14.98 -6.57 -9.08
CA PHE A 155 -13.97 -5.96 -8.21
C PHE A 155 -13.56 -6.86 -7.03
N LEU A 156 -14.28 -7.96 -6.75
CA LEU A 156 -14.05 -8.80 -5.58
C LEU A 156 -12.61 -9.33 -5.48
N SER A 157 -12.02 -9.80 -6.59
CA SER A 157 -10.64 -10.31 -6.59
C SER A 157 -9.63 -9.23 -6.21
N THR A 158 -9.84 -8.01 -6.70
CA THR A 158 -9.01 -6.84 -6.41
C THR A 158 -9.19 -6.37 -4.96
N ALA A 159 -10.44 -6.38 -4.45
CA ALA A 159 -10.72 -6.10 -3.04
C ALA A 159 -10.02 -7.11 -2.12
N ILE A 160 -10.07 -8.41 -2.42
CA ILE A 160 -9.31 -9.43 -1.67
C ILE A 160 -7.80 -9.18 -1.81
N GLY A 161 -7.34 -8.80 -3.01
CA GLY A 161 -5.95 -8.39 -3.27
C GLY A 161 -5.48 -7.28 -2.33
N LEU A 162 -6.30 -6.26 -2.08
CA LEU A 162 -6.01 -5.19 -1.11
C LEU A 162 -5.80 -5.74 0.31
N TRP A 163 -6.63 -6.68 0.75
CA TRP A 163 -6.45 -7.29 2.07
C TRP A 163 -5.17 -8.11 2.16
N VAL A 164 -4.84 -8.87 1.10
CA VAL A 164 -3.61 -9.64 1.02
C VAL A 164 -2.37 -8.73 0.98
N PHE A 165 -2.46 -7.59 0.29
CA PHE A 165 -1.45 -6.54 0.31
C PHE A 165 -1.19 -6.02 1.71
N ASP A 166 -2.26 -5.63 2.41
CA ASP A 166 -2.16 -5.12 3.78
C ASP A 166 -1.60 -6.17 4.75
N LEU A 167 -1.94 -7.45 4.59
CA LEU A 167 -1.33 -8.53 5.37
C LEU A 167 0.20 -8.59 5.17
N GLY A 168 0.67 -8.44 3.93
CA GLY A 168 2.11 -8.36 3.64
C GLY A 168 2.76 -7.13 4.26
N TYR A 169 2.10 -5.98 4.15
CA TYR A 169 2.52 -4.72 4.73
C TYR A 169 2.64 -4.80 6.26
N GLU A 170 1.60 -5.27 6.93
CA GLU A 170 1.52 -5.40 8.39
C GLU A 170 2.54 -6.40 8.95
N SER A 171 2.79 -7.49 8.22
CA SER A 171 3.78 -8.51 8.60
C SER A 171 5.15 -7.86 8.84
N VAL A 172 5.60 -7.00 7.92
CA VAL A 172 6.89 -6.30 8.05
C VAL A 172 6.87 -5.33 9.22
N GLY A 173 5.81 -4.52 9.33
CA GLY A 173 5.70 -3.56 10.44
C GLY A 173 5.77 -4.23 11.80
N TRP A 174 5.20 -5.43 11.96
CA TRP A 174 5.35 -6.22 13.19
C TRP A 174 6.79 -6.69 13.42
N PHE A 175 7.47 -7.20 12.38
CA PHE A 175 8.87 -7.64 12.50
C PHE A 175 9.83 -6.49 12.85
N VAL A 176 9.67 -5.32 12.23
CA VAL A 176 10.54 -4.16 12.48
C VAL A 176 10.31 -3.63 13.89
N ARG A 177 9.05 -3.40 14.30
CA ARG A 177 8.71 -2.96 15.67
C ARG A 177 9.25 -3.90 16.74
N ARG A 178 9.19 -5.22 16.51
CA ARG A 178 9.74 -6.21 17.44
C ARG A 178 11.26 -6.09 17.57
N LYS A 179 11.99 -5.97 16.46
CA LYS A 179 13.46 -5.78 16.48
C LYS A 179 13.87 -4.48 17.14
N LEU A 180 13.13 -3.40 16.91
CA LEU A 180 13.40 -2.11 17.57
C LEU A 180 13.19 -2.23 19.08
N SER A 181 12.11 -2.86 19.54
CA SER A 181 11.86 -3.11 20.96
C SER A 181 12.95 -3.97 21.62
N GLU A 182 13.38 -5.05 20.97
CA GLU A 182 14.49 -5.91 21.46
C GLU A 182 15.81 -5.14 21.59
N ASN A 183 16.14 -4.27 20.62
CA ASN A 183 17.34 -3.42 20.69
C ASN A 183 17.28 -2.37 21.81
N PHE A 184 16.09 -1.83 22.11
CA PHE A 184 15.91 -0.89 23.22
C PHE A 184 16.09 -1.57 24.58
N VAL A 185 15.56 -2.79 24.76
CA VAL A 185 15.72 -3.58 26.01
C VAL A 185 17.17 -4.05 26.20
N GLY A 186 17.88 -4.36 25.11
CA GLY A 186 19.30 -4.72 25.17
C GLY A 186 20.20 -3.56 25.60
N LYS A 187 19.90 -2.32 25.19
CA LYS A 187 20.66 -1.13 25.62
C LYS A 187 20.52 -0.83 27.11
N THR A 188 19.32 -0.98 27.69
CA THR A 188 19.09 -0.73 29.12
C THR A 188 19.70 -1.78 30.05
N THR A 189 20.05 -2.96 29.55
CA THR A 189 20.69 -4.03 30.35
C THR A 189 22.21 -3.99 30.31
N THR A 190 22.82 -3.29 29.35
CA THR A 190 24.28 -3.08 29.29
C THR A 190 24.76 -1.80 29.97
N ASP A 191 23.84 -0.92 30.36
CA ASP A 191 24.13 0.37 31.02
C ASP A 191 23.92 0.33 32.56
N ILE A 192 23.93 -0.87 33.17
CA ILE A 192 23.92 -1.09 34.64
C ILE A 192 25.18 -1.87 35.02
#